data_AF-W2UBY3-F1
#
_entry.id   AF-W2UBY3-F1
#
_cell.length_a   1.000
_cell.length_b   1.000
_cell.length_c   1.000
_cell.angle_alpha   90.00
_cell.angle_beta   90.00
_cell.angle_gamma   90.00
#
_symmetry.space_group_name_H-M   'P 1'
#
loop_
_entity.id
_entity.type
_entity.pdbx_description
1 polymer ?
#
loop_
_entity_poly.entity_id
_entity_poly.type
_entity_poly.pdbx_seq_one_letter_code
_entity_poly.pdbx_strand_id
1 'polypeptide(L)' 'MYFESFEALLNMSGHGVYVWSSLAVTLAAMLWLVIAPLFKQRALLQEVNRDIQRQQDRELAAKTASLSDSHEESN' A
#
# COMPACT_ATOMS: atom_id res chain seq x y z
N MET A 1 39.43 25.98 18.59
CA MET A 1 38.39 25.56 17.63
C MET A 1 37.79 24.27 18.16
N TYR A 2 36.64 24.32 18.83
CA TYR A 2 36.15 23.22 19.71
C TYR A 2 35.00 22.39 19.08
N PHE A 3 34.70 22.62 17.80
CA PHE A 3 33.62 21.95 17.09
C PHE A 3 34.02 21.76 15.61
N GLU A 4 35.03 20.91 15.34
CA GLU A 4 35.51 20.74 13.96
C GLU A 4 34.77 19.66 13.16
N SER A 5 33.91 18.83 13.73
CA SER A 5 33.21 17.84 12.90
C SER A 5 31.96 17.24 13.53
N PHE A 6 30.93 17.08 12.71
CA PHE A 6 29.79 16.20 12.96
C PHE A 6 30.24 14.78 13.33
N GLU A 7 31.39 14.34 12.81
CA GLU A 7 32.04 13.08 13.17
C GLU A 7 32.51 13.00 14.63
N ALA A 8 32.97 14.10 15.23
CA ALA A 8 33.35 14.09 16.65
C ALA A 8 32.15 13.93 17.59
N LEU A 9 30.95 14.34 17.18
CA LEU A 9 29.69 14.10 17.89
C LEU A 9 29.15 12.67 17.66
N LEU A 10 29.34 12.14 16.45
CA LEU A 10 29.07 10.75 16.09
C LEU A 10 30.03 9.77 16.78
N ASN A 11 31.26 10.17 17.05
CA ASN A 11 32.34 9.29 17.52
C ASN A 11 32.94 9.74 18.87
N MET A 12 32.22 10.55 19.64
CA MET A 12 32.64 10.88 21.00
C MET A 12 32.50 9.62 21.87
N SER A 13 33.61 8.93 22.12
CA SER A 13 33.72 7.79 23.06
C SER A 13 32.89 6.54 22.75
N GLY A 14 32.58 6.25 21.49
CA GLY A 14 31.98 4.97 21.09
C GLY A 14 30.49 4.81 21.39
N HIS A 15 29.77 5.92 21.62
CA HIS A 15 28.32 5.90 21.91
C HIS A 15 27.41 6.31 20.74
N GLY A 16 27.97 6.76 19.61
CA GLY A 16 27.20 7.10 18.42
C GLY A 16 26.31 5.96 17.94
N VAL A 17 26.80 4.72 18.01
CA VAL A 17 26.04 3.52 17.65
C VAL A 17 24.70 3.45 18.40
N TYR A 18 24.63 3.83 19.68
CA TYR A 18 23.39 3.76 20.45
C TYR A 18 22.38 4.83 20.01
N VAL A 19 22.84 6.05 19.73
CA VAL A 19 21.97 7.15 19.29
C VAL A 19 21.38 6.85 17.92
N TRP A 20 22.22 6.41 16.99
CA TRP A 20 21.76 6.00 15.66
C TRP A 20 20.88 4.77 15.69
N SER A 21 21.16 3.79 16.55
CA SER A 21 20.28 2.62 16.72
C SER A 21 18.91 3.02 17.26
N SER A 22 18.86 3.86 18.30
CA SER A 22 17.60 4.34 18.87
C SER A 22 16.80 5.17 17.85
N LEU A 23 17.47 6.06 17.12
CA LEU A 23 16.87 6.84 16.03
C LEU A 23 16.37 5.92 14.90
N ALA A 24 17.15 4.94 14.50
CA ALA A 24 16.79 3.97 13.46
C ALA A 24 15.61 3.11 13.87
N VAL A 25 15.56 2.61 15.12
CA VAL A 25 14.43 1.84 15.64
C VAL A 25 13.17 2.70 15.69
N THR A 26 13.29 3.96 16.15
CA THR A 26 12.16 4.89 16.21
C THR A 26 11.63 5.23 14.82
N LEU A 27 12.53 5.56 13.88
CA LEU A 27 12.17 5.80 12.48
C LEU A 27 11.55 4.56 11.84
N ALA A 28 12.11 3.38 12.08
CA ALA A 28 11.58 2.12 11.58
C ALA A 28 10.17 1.86 12.12
N ALA A 29 9.92 2.10 13.41
CA ALA A 29 8.59 1.96 14.00
C ALA A 29 7.59 2.96 13.39
N MET A 30 8.01 4.21 13.18
CA MET A 30 7.17 5.23 12.56
C MET A 30 6.84 4.89 11.09
N LEU A 31 7.85 4.48 10.32
CA LEU A 31 7.69 3.97 8.96
C LEU A 31 6.77 2.75 8.93
N TRP A 32 6.96 1.80 9.84
CA TRP A 32 6.11 0.62 9.95
C TRP A 32 4.64 0.98 10.16
N LEU A 33 4.37 1.96 11.03
CA LEU A 33 3.00 2.42 11.31
C LEU A 33 2.34 3.07 10.09
N VAL A 34 3.12 3.71 9.21
CA VAL A 34 2.63 4.32 7.96
C VAL A 34 2.51 3.29 6.84
N ILE A 35 3.49 2.39 6.73
CA ILE A 35 3.57 1.37 5.68
C ILE A 35 2.49 0.30 5.89
N ALA A 36 2.25 -0.14 7.12
CA ALA A 36 1.24 -1.16 7.42
C ALA A 36 -0.18 -0.84 6.88
N PRO A 37 -0.76 0.36 7.09
CA PRO A 37 -2.06 0.70 6.52
C PRO A 37 -2.01 0.86 4.99
N LEU A 38 -0.91 1.37 4.42
CA LEU A 38 -0.75 1.48 2.96
C LEU A 38 -0.77 0.10 2.29
N PHE A 39 -0.10 -0.89 2.86
CA PHE A 39 -0.13 -2.26 2.35
C PHE A 39 -1.52 -2.91 2.50
N LYS A 40 -2.22 -2.66 3.63
CA LYS A 40 -3.59 -3.15 3.84
C LYS A 40 -4.58 -2.55 2.84
N GLN A 41 -4.48 -1.26 2.54
CA GLN A 41 -5.35 -0.62 1.53
C GLN A 41 -5.15 -1.24 0.15
N ARG A 42 -3.89 -1.53 -0.23
CA ARG A 42 -3.59 -2.19 -1.50
C ARG A 42 -4.16 -3.60 -1.59
N ALA A 43 -4.12 -4.36 -0.48
CA ALA A 43 -4.72 -5.69 -0.43
C ALA A 43 -6.24 -5.64 -0.59
N LEU A 44 -6.93 -4.71 0.09
CA LEU A 44 -8.38 -4.54 -0.02
C LEU A 44 -8.81 -4.11 -1.43
N LEU A 45 -8.07 -3.19 -2.06
CA LEU A 45 -8.38 -2.76 -3.43
C LEU A 45 -8.22 -3.89 -4.46
N GLN A 46 -7.26 -4.80 -4.26
CA GLN A 46 -7.11 -5.97 -5.13
C GLN A 46 -8.29 -6.93 -5.02
N GLU A 47 -8.82 -7.12 -3.81
CA GLU A 47 -9.99 -7.98 -3.58
C GLU A 47 -11.26 -7.37 -4.19
N VAL A 48 -11.50 -6.09 -3.95
CA VAL A 48 -12.65 -5.36 -4.53
C VAL A 48 -12.59 -5.34 -6.05
N ASN A 49 -11.42 -5.11 -6.66
CA ASN A 49 -11.30 -5.08 -8.12
C ASN A 49 -11.67 -6.44 -8.75
N ARG A 50 -11.31 -7.55 -8.11
CA ARG A 50 -11.67 -8.89 -8.58
C ARG A 50 -13.17 -9.16 -8.49
N ASP A 51 -13.85 -8.64 -7.49
CA ASP A 51 -15.30 -8.75 -7.38
C ASP A 51 -16.05 -7.85 -8.37
N ILE A 52 -15.54 -6.64 -8.64
CA ILE A 52 -16.10 -5.75 -9.66
C ILE A 52 -16.05 -6.38 -11.06
N GLN A 53 -14.92 -7.00 -11.42
CA GLN A 53 -14.77 -7.67 -12.71
C GLN A 53 -15.83 -8.77 -12.90
N ARG A 54 -16.05 -9.60 -11.87
CA ARG A 54 -17.06 -10.67 -11.92
C ARG A 54 -18.49 -10.15 -12.05
N GLN A 55 -18.79 -9.01 -11.44
CA GLN A 55 -20.11 -8.38 -11.55
C GLN A 55 -20.33 -7.81 -12.95
N GLN A 56 -19.33 -7.13 -13.51
CA GLN A 56 -19.38 -6.63 -14.89
C GLN A 56 -19.62 -7.74 -15.92
N ASP A 57 -18.91 -8.86 -15.79
CA ASP A 57 -19.10 -10.01 -16.71
C ASP A 57 -20.53 -10.56 -16.66
N ARG A 58 -21.15 -10.60 -15.47
CA ARG A 58 -22.54 -11.06 -15.30
C ARG A 58 -23.54 -10.06 -15.83
N GLU A 59 -23.33 -8.77 -15.63
CA GLU A 59 -24.20 -7.71 -16.18
C GLU A 59 -24.14 -7.69 -17.71
N LEU A 60 -22.95 -7.85 -18.29
CA LEU A 60 -22.78 -7.96 -19.74
C LEU A 60 -23.52 -9.20 -20.28
N ALA A 61 -23.33 -10.37 -19.66
CA ALA A 61 -24.03 -11.59 -20.07
C ALA A 61 -25.55 -11.47 -19.94
N ALA A 62 -26.05 -10.87 -18.85
CA ALA A 62 -27.49 -10.63 -18.66
C ALA A 62 -28.05 -9.65 -19.70
N LYS A 63 -27.30 -8.58 -20.02
CA LYS A 63 -27.71 -7.61 -21.04
C LYS A 63 -27.71 -8.21 -22.44
N THR A 64 -26.74 -9.04 -22.78
CA THR A 64 -26.70 -9.76 -24.07
C THR A 64 -27.83 -10.79 -24.17
N ALA A 65 -28.16 -11.49 -23.09
CA ALA A 65 -29.29 -12.41 -23.06
C ALA A 65 -30.63 -11.68 -23.25
N SER A 66 -30.85 -10.55 -22.57
CA SER A 66 -32.08 -9.76 -22.74
C SER A 66 -32.18 -9.11 -24.13
N LEU A 67 -31.05 -8.68 -24.70
CA LEU A 67 -30.99 -8.16 -26.07
C LEU A 67 -31.32 -9.24 -27.11
N SER A 68 -30.87 -10.48 -26.90
CA SER A 68 -31.18 -11.60 -27.78
C SER A 68 -32.67 -11.98 -27.75
N ASP A 69 -33.27 -12.04 -26.55
CA ASP A 69 -34.68 -12.38 -26.35
C ASP A 69 -35.62 -11.36 -27.01
N SER A 70 -35.28 -10.06 -26.89
CA SER A 70 -36.02 -8.98 -27.58
C SER A 70 -35.91 -9.00 -29.11
N HIS A 71 -34.87 -9.64 -29.65
CA HIS A 71 -34.66 -9.76 -31.10
C HIS A 71 -35.40 -10.97 -31.69
N GLU A 72 -35.73 -11.97 -30.86
CA GLU A 72 -36.52 -13.15 -31.23
C GLU A 72 -38.05 -12.89 -31.16
N GLU A 73 -38.52 -12.07 -30.21
CA GLU A 73 -39.96 -11.72 -30.11
C GLU A 73 -40.47 -10.77 -31.23
N SER A 74 -39.56 -10.08 -31.94
CA SER A 74 -39.92 -9.08 -32.97
C SER A 74 -40.03 -9.64 -34.40
N ASN A 75 -39.83 -10.94 -34.63
CA ASN A 75 -39.84 -11.58 -35.95
C ASN A 75 -40.98 -12.61 -36.09
#